data_AF-A0A529N8U1-F1
#
_entry.id   AF-A0A529N8U1-F1
#
_cell.length_a   1.000
_cell.length_b   1.000
_cell.length_c   1.000
_cell.angle_alpha   90.00
_cell.angle_beta   90.00
_cell.angle_gamma   90.00
#
_symmetry.space_group_name_H-M   'P 1'
#
loop_
_entity.id
_entity.type
_entity.pdbx_description
1 polymer ?
#
loop_
_entity_poly.entity_id
_entity_poly.type
_entity_poly.pdbx_seq_one_letter_code
_entity_poly.pdbx_strand_id
1 'polypeptide(L)'
;AAVDSGVDAIDAAMDSLSGNTSQPCLGSIVEALKATERDPGLDPQWIRNISFYWEAVRNQYAAFESDLKGPASEVYLHEMPGGQFTNLKEQA
;
A
#
# COMPACT_ATOMS: atom_id res chain seq x y z
N ALA A 1 15.17 -3.64 -3.59
CA ALA A 1 15.35 -4.91 -4.33
C ALA A 1 15.00 -4.77 -5.82
N ALA A 2 13.72 -4.69 -6.21
CA ALA A 2 13.35 -4.56 -7.62
C ALA A 2 13.90 -3.27 -8.25
N VAL A 3 13.83 -2.16 -7.52
CA VAL A 3 14.45 -0.87 -7.90
C VAL A 3 15.97 -1.04 -8.04
N ASP A 4 16.66 -1.65 -7.09
CA ASP A 4 18.11 -1.90 -7.21
C ASP A 4 18.46 -2.83 -8.39
N SER A 5 17.53 -3.68 -8.82
CA SER A 5 17.69 -4.60 -9.94
C SER A 5 17.33 -3.99 -11.30
N GLY A 6 16.99 -2.70 -11.34
CA GLY A 6 16.75 -1.98 -12.61
C GLY A 6 15.31 -2.01 -13.12
N VAL A 7 14.30 -2.40 -12.33
CA VAL A 7 12.90 -2.31 -12.78
C VAL A 7 12.52 -0.88 -13.16
N ASP A 8 11.84 -0.67 -14.28
CA ASP A 8 11.52 0.68 -14.78
C ASP A 8 10.38 1.36 -14.03
N ALA A 9 9.41 0.58 -13.53
CA ALA A 9 8.22 1.07 -12.85
C ALA A 9 7.76 0.11 -11.75
N ILE A 10 7.08 0.65 -10.74
CA ILE A 10 6.45 -0.09 -9.65
C ILE A 10 5.10 0.54 -9.32
N ASP A 11 4.18 -0.27 -8.82
CA ASP A 11 2.89 0.19 -8.29
C ASP A 11 2.96 0.31 -6.77
N ALA A 12 2.38 1.39 -6.24
CA ALA A 12 2.24 1.67 -4.81
C ALA A 12 0.92 2.39 -4.55
N ALA A 13 0.46 2.39 -3.30
CA ALA A 13 -0.76 3.07 -2.89
C ALA A 13 -0.45 4.27 -1.98
N MET A 14 -1.34 5.28 -1.98
CA MET A 14 -1.30 6.38 -1.02
C MET A 14 -1.31 5.83 0.40
N ASP A 15 -0.53 6.44 1.29
CA ASP A 15 -0.20 5.87 2.60
C ASP A 15 -1.46 5.45 3.38
N SER A 16 -2.50 6.30 3.38
CA SER A 16 -3.79 6.08 4.06
C SER A 16 -4.64 4.93 3.50
N LEU A 17 -4.32 4.41 2.31
CA LEU A 17 -4.98 3.27 1.65
C LEU A 17 -3.98 2.15 1.29
N SER A 18 -2.77 2.18 1.86
CA SER A 18 -1.71 1.21 1.60
C SER A 18 -1.61 0.13 2.68
N GLY A 19 -0.84 -0.93 2.39
CA GLY A 19 -0.52 -1.99 3.34
C GLY A 19 -1.57 -3.08 3.46
N ASN A 20 -1.27 -4.08 4.30
CA ASN A 20 -2.06 -5.31 4.43
C ASN A 20 -2.29 -5.99 3.06
N THR A 21 -3.54 -6.04 2.59
CA THR A 21 -3.91 -6.63 1.29
C THR A 21 -3.84 -5.65 0.12
N SER A 22 -3.55 -4.37 0.39
CA SER A 22 -3.30 -3.32 -0.60
C SER A 22 -1.84 -3.34 -1.06
N GLN A 23 -1.50 -2.49 -2.02
CA GLN A 23 -0.13 -2.20 -2.44
C GLN A 23 0.70 -1.61 -1.27
N PRO A 24 2.05 -1.69 -1.34
CA PRO A 24 2.91 -1.06 -0.35
C PRO A 24 2.82 0.48 -0.37
N CYS A 25 3.26 1.10 0.72
CA CYS A 25 3.13 2.54 0.99
C CYS A 25 4.00 3.40 0.05
N LEU A 26 3.35 4.25 -0.75
CA LEU A 26 4.00 5.15 -1.70
C LEU A 26 4.93 6.13 -1.00
N GLY A 27 4.46 6.85 0.01
CA GLY A 27 5.26 7.87 0.69
C GLY A 27 6.52 7.29 1.32
N SER A 28 6.42 6.10 1.93
CA SER A 28 7.58 5.40 2.51
C SER A 28 8.57 4.92 1.45
N ILE A 29 8.09 4.39 0.31
CA ILE A 29 8.98 3.98 -0.79
C ILE A 29 9.70 5.19 -1.37
N VAL A 30 8.98 6.29 -1.64
CA VAL A 30 9.57 7.53 -2.17
C VAL A 30 10.61 8.09 -1.22
N GLU A 31 10.32 8.17 0.08
CA GLU A 31 11.30 8.68 1.06
C GLU A 31 12.51 7.74 1.19
N ALA A 32 12.34 6.42 1.04
CA ALA A 32 13.44 5.47 1.07
C ALA A 32 14.37 5.56 -0.16
N LEU A 33 13.84 6.01 -1.31
CA LEU A 33 14.61 6.19 -2.55
C LEU A 33 15.17 7.62 -2.71
N LYS A 34 14.83 8.52 -1.81
CA LYS A 34 15.25 9.92 -1.87
C LYS A 34 16.76 10.06 -1.83
N ALA A 35 17.29 10.94 -2.69
CA ALA A 35 18.73 11.16 -2.86
C ALA A 35 19.54 9.92 -3.27
N THR A 36 18.88 8.89 -3.81
CA THR A 36 19.55 7.77 -4.49
C THR A 36 19.68 8.05 -5.99
N GLU A 37 20.45 7.23 -6.71
CA GLU A 37 20.53 7.31 -8.17
C GLU A 37 19.16 7.08 -8.85
N ARG A 38 18.28 6.32 -8.22
CA ARG A 38 16.92 6.01 -8.71
C ARG A 38 15.84 6.79 -7.97
N ASP A 39 16.15 7.98 -7.47
CA ASP A 39 15.17 8.88 -6.87
C ASP A 39 14.06 9.20 -7.90
N PRO A 40 12.78 8.95 -7.57
CA PRO A 40 11.67 9.16 -8.51
C PRO A 40 11.33 10.64 -8.73
N GLY A 41 11.91 11.57 -7.95
CA GLY A 41 11.67 13.02 -8.09
C GLY A 41 10.26 13.46 -7.69
N LEU A 42 9.54 12.64 -6.91
CA LEU A 42 8.21 12.96 -6.41
C LEU A 42 8.31 13.73 -5.09
N ASP A 43 7.56 14.83 -4.96
CA ASP A 43 7.55 15.66 -3.76
C ASP A 43 6.82 14.94 -2.58
N PRO A 44 7.53 14.57 -1.51
CA PRO A 44 6.92 13.89 -0.36
C PRO A 44 5.87 14.75 0.37
N GLN A 45 5.96 16.08 0.28
CA GLN A 45 4.97 16.98 0.88
C GLN A 45 3.62 16.87 0.16
N TRP A 46 3.65 16.86 -1.17
CA TRP A 46 2.42 16.66 -1.95
C TRP A 46 1.83 15.27 -1.76
N ILE A 47 2.67 14.23 -1.70
CA ILE A 47 2.20 12.86 -1.41
C ILE A 47 1.47 12.82 -0.06
N ARG A 48 2.04 13.39 1.00
CA ARG A 48 1.39 13.44 2.32
C ARG A 48 0.07 14.21 2.29
N ASN A 49 0.01 15.36 1.60
CA ASN A 49 -1.23 16.13 1.47
C ASN A 49 -2.34 15.34 0.76
N ILE A 50 -2.00 14.61 -0.31
CA ILE A 50 -2.94 13.75 -1.02
C ILE A 50 -3.36 12.57 -0.13
N SER A 51 -2.43 12.00 0.63
CA SER A 51 -2.73 10.93 1.59
C SER A 51 -3.71 11.36 2.68
N PHE A 52 -3.57 12.59 3.22
CA PHE A 52 -4.51 13.15 4.20
C PHE A 52 -5.92 13.36 3.62
N TYR A 53 -6.01 13.75 2.35
CA TYR A 53 -7.30 13.77 1.67
C TYR A 53 -7.92 12.37 1.64
N TRP A 54 -7.16 11.35 1.22
CA TRP A 54 -7.64 9.98 1.17
C TRP A 54 -7.98 9.39 2.54
N GLU A 55 -7.27 9.80 3.60
CA GLU A 55 -7.61 9.45 4.98
C GLU A 55 -9.00 9.97 5.37
N ALA A 56 -9.26 11.25 5.08
CA ALA A 56 -10.57 11.85 5.34
C ALA A 56 -11.69 11.17 4.53
N VAL A 57 -11.42 10.82 3.27
CA VAL A 57 -12.35 10.06 2.43
C VAL A 57 -12.58 8.66 2.98
N ARG A 58 -11.54 7.93 3.36
CA ARG A 58 -11.60 6.56 3.89
C ARG A 58 -12.55 6.45 5.08
N ASN A 59 -12.54 7.43 5.98
CA ASN A 59 -13.44 7.46 7.13
C ASN A 59 -14.93 7.45 6.77
N GLN A 60 -15.31 7.89 5.56
CA GLN A 60 -16.68 7.85 5.06
C GLN A 60 -17.12 6.42 4.68
N TYR A 61 -16.16 5.51 4.50
CA TYR A 61 -16.36 4.12 4.09
C TYR A 61 -16.16 3.13 5.25
N ALA A 62 -16.23 3.60 6.51
CA ALA A 62 -16.04 2.77 7.70
C ALA A 62 -16.88 1.48 7.71
N ALA A 63 -18.06 1.50 7.09
CA ALA A 63 -18.94 0.33 6.96
C ALA A 63 -18.35 -0.83 6.11
N PHE A 64 -17.31 -0.57 5.33
CA PHE A 64 -16.65 -1.52 4.44
C PHE A 64 -15.21 -1.84 4.86
N GLU A 65 -14.79 -1.38 6.03
CA GLU A 65 -13.47 -1.71 6.57
C GLU A 65 -13.39 -3.20 6.90
N SER A 66 -12.29 -3.83 6.47
CA SER A 66 -12.06 -5.24 6.78
C SER A 66 -11.62 -5.42 8.23
N ASP A 67 -11.90 -6.59 8.81
CA ASP A 67 -11.41 -6.94 10.15
C ASP A 67 -9.92 -7.32 10.23
N LEU A 68 -9.18 -7.23 9.13
CA LEU A 68 -7.76 -7.54 9.10
C LEU A 68 -6.96 -6.53 9.94
N LYS A 69 -6.19 -7.01 10.91
CA LYS A 69 -5.46 -6.16 11.86
C LYS A 69 -3.99 -5.92 11.51
N GLY A 70 -3.46 -6.60 10.48
CA GLY A 70 -2.06 -6.47 10.12
C GLY A 70 -1.55 -7.55 9.16
N PRO A 71 -0.22 -7.65 9.01
CA PRO A 71 0.43 -8.64 8.16
C PRO A 71 0.15 -10.09 8.61
N ALA A 72 0.02 -10.99 7.64
CA ALA A 72 -0.10 -12.44 7.89
C ALA A 72 0.87 -13.19 6.97
N SER A 73 1.86 -13.89 7.54
CA SER A 73 2.77 -14.74 6.78
C SER A 73 2.10 -15.99 6.21
N GLU A 74 0.90 -16.34 6.69
CA GLU A 74 0.06 -17.42 6.17
C GLU A 74 -0.23 -17.28 4.67
N VAL A 75 -0.10 -16.07 4.10
CA VAL A 75 -0.19 -15.86 2.65
C VAL A 75 0.78 -16.74 1.85
N TYR A 76 1.95 -17.08 2.41
CA TYR A 76 2.92 -17.98 1.79
C TYR A 76 2.53 -19.47 1.90
N LEU A 77 1.47 -19.79 2.65
CA LEU A 77 0.91 -21.14 2.74
C LEU A 77 -0.30 -21.30 1.81
N HIS A 78 -1.27 -20.39 1.91
CA HIS A 78 -2.55 -20.51 1.19
C HIS A 78 -2.57 -19.78 -0.16
N GLU A 79 -1.57 -18.93 -0.44
CA GLU A 79 -1.37 -18.22 -1.71
C GLU A 79 -2.60 -17.42 -2.20
N MET A 80 -3.46 -16.99 -1.27
CA MET A 80 -4.69 -16.29 -1.64
C MET A 80 -4.34 -14.87 -2.11
N PRO A 81 -4.84 -14.44 -3.28
CA PRO A 81 -4.71 -13.06 -3.73
C PRO A 81 -5.29 -12.08 -2.71
N GLY A 82 -4.68 -10.91 -2.55
CA GLY A 82 -5.07 -9.92 -1.53
C GLY A 82 -6.56 -9.54 -1.59
N GLY A 83 -7.08 -9.22 -2.77
CA GLY A 83 -8.50 -8.91 -2.96
C GLY A 83 -9.45 -10.10 -2.75
N GLN A 84 -8.95 -11.33 -2.81
CA GLN A 84 -9.73 -12.54 -2.54
C GLN A 84 -9.76 -12.89 -1.04
N PHE A 85 -8.71 -12.51 -0.30
CA PHE A 85 -8.56 -12.82 1.12
C PHE A 85 -9.71 -12.26 1.98
N THR A 86 -10.03 -10.98 1.81
CA THR A 86 -11.15 -10.35 2.55
C THR A 86 -12.50 -10.89 2.10
N ASN A 87 -12.69 -11.09 0.79
CA ASN A 87 -13.93 -11.59 0.23
C ASN A 87 -14.28 -13.02 0.68
N LEU A 88 -13.31 -13.94 0.68
CA LEU A 88 -13.52 -15.32 1.15
C LEU A 88 -13.80 -15.37 2.66
N LYS A 89 -13.14 -14.51 3.44
CA LYS A 89 -13.34 -14.47 4.90
C LYS A 89 -14.75 -13.98 5.28
N GLU A 90 -15.33 -13.06 4.52
CA GLU A 90 -16.72 -12.62 4.72
C GLU A 90 -17.76 -13.69 4.31
N GLN A 91 -17.38 -14.65 3.46
CA GLN A 91 -18.27 -15.73 3.00
C GLN A 91 -18.28 -16.96 3.91
N ALA A 92 -17.27 -17.11 4.78
CA ALA A 92 -17.10 -18.25 5.68
C ALA A 92 -17.77 -18.03 7.03
#